data_AF-A0A898KDR7-F1
#
_entry.id   AF-A0A898KDR7-F1
#
_cell.length_a   1.000
_cell.length_b   1.000
_cell.length_c   1.000
_cell.angle_alpha   90.00
_cell.angle_beta   90.00
_cell.angle_gamma   90.00
#
_symmetry.space_group_name_H-M   'P 1'
#
loop_
_entity.id
_entity.type
_entity.pdbx_description
1 polymer ?
#
loop_
_entity_poly.entity_id
_entity_poly.type
_entity_poly.pdbx_seq_one_letter_code
_entity_poly.pdbx_strand_id
1 'polypeptide(L)'
;LLRTQTSGDQARVLEKHDFSKGPLKMVGPGKVYRRDDDDATHSHQFQQMEGLVVDKNVTMSDLKGTLEMIAKHVFGQDRKTRLRPSYFPFTEPSVEMDVSCFNCNGKGCPICKYTGWIEVLG
;
A
#
# COMPACT_ATOMS: atom_id res chain seq x y z
N LEU A 1 9.34 -13.40 -17.17
CA LEU A 1 9.67 -12.05 -16.67
C LEU A 1 9.99 -12.12 -15.19
N LEU A 2 10.91 -11.29 -14.69
CA LEU A 2 11.05 -11.08 -13.24
C LEU A 2 9.81 -10.34 -12.74
N ARG A 3 9.24 -10.76 -11.61
CA ARG A 3 7.97 -10.21 -11.12
C ARG A 3 8.09 -8.70 -10.86
N THR A 4 7.12 -7.94 -11.33
CA THR A 4 7.07 -6.47 -11.19
C THR A 4 6.43 -6.01 -9.88
N GLN A 5 5.64 -6.89 -9.27
CA GLN A 5 4.94 -6.68 -8.01
C GLN A 5 4.73 -8.03 -7.31
N THR A 6 4.36 -8.01 -6.03
CA THR A 6 4.11 -9.22 -5.23
C THR A 6 2.71 -9.80 -5.44
N SER A 7 1.80 -9.10 -6.13
CA SER A 7 0.42 -9.57 -6.40
C SER A 7 0.35 -10.91 -7.14
N GLY A 8 1.40 -11.28 -7.91
CA GLY A 8 1.47 -12.59 -8.54
C GLY A 8 1.46 -13.75 -7.52
N ASP A 9 2.03 -13.53 -6.32
CA ASP A 9 1.96 -14.51 -5.23
C ASP A 9 0.55 -14.54 -4.63
N GLN A 10 -0.08 -13.37 -4.46
CA GLN A 10 -1.44 -13.26 -3.94
C GLN A 10 -2.47 -13.98 -4.82
N ALA A 11 -2.38 -13.79 -6.14
CA ALA A 11 -3.25 -14.45 -7.11
C ALA A 11 -3.13 -15.99 -7.02
N ARG A 12 -1.90 -16.51 -6.85
CA ARG A 12 -1.67 -17.95 -6.69
C ARG A 12 -2.19 -18.50 -5.37
N VAL A 13 -2.10 -17.72 -4.28
CA VAL A 13 -2.68 -18.10 -2.99
C VAL A 13 -4.20 -18.09 -3.09
N LEU A 14 -4.79 -17.05 -3.69
CA LEU A 14 -6.22 -16.94 -3.91
C LEU A 14 -6.78 -18.11 -4.72
N GLU A 15 -6.11 -18.50 -5.82
CA GLU A 15 -6.50 -19.64 -6.66
C GLU A 15 -6.57 -20.96 -5.90
N LYS A 16 -5.69 -21.15 -4.90
CA LYS A 16 -5.59 -22.39 -4.11
C LYS A 16 -6.37 -22.35 -2.80
N HIS A 17 -6.93 -21.20 -2.44
CA HIS A 17 -7.54 -21.02 -1.12
C HIS A 17 -8.90 -21.71 -1.04
N ASP A 18 -9.09 -22.50 0.02
CA ASP A 18 -10.36 -23.15 0.32
C ASP A 18 -11.17 -22.27 1.28
N PHE A 19 -12.17 -21.56 0.74
CA PHE A 19 -13.02 -20.65 1.51
C PHE A 19 -13.95 -21.34 2.52
N SER A 20 -14.04 -22.69 2.53
CA SER A 20 -14.70 -23.41 3.63
C SER A 20 -13.90 -23.34 4.93
N LYS A 21 -12.59 -23.06 4.84
CA LYS A 21 -11.68 -22.89 5.98
C LYS A 21 -11.63 -21.46 6.53
N GLY A 22 -12.46 -20.56 5.99
CA GLY A 22 -12.56 -19.18 6.42
C GLY A 22 -11.90 -18.18 5.46
N PRO A 23 -11.74 -16.93 5.90
CA PRO A 23 -11.26 -15.84 5.05
C PRO A 23 -9.81 -15.99 4.63
N LEU A 24 -9.50 -15.45 3.46
CA LEU A 24 -8.11 -15.28 3.04
C LEU A 24 -7.59 -13.94 3.58
N LYS A 25 -6.53 -13.99 4.38
CA LYS A 25 -5.82 -12.81 4.88
C LYS A 25 -4.33 -13.06 4.74
N MET A 26 -3.63 -12.30 3.92
CA MET A 26 -2.21 -12.50 3.68
C MET A 26 -1.44 -11.19 3.50
N VAL A 27 -0.15 -11.25 3.79
CA VAL A 27 0.84 -10.21 3.51
C VAL A 27 1.99 -10.86 2.76
N GLY A 28 2.39 -10.28 1.63
CA GLY A 28 3.46 -10.78 0.76
C GLY A 28 4.59 -9.77 0.65
N PRO A 29 5.59 -9.78 1.54
CA PRO A 29 6.81 -9.00 1.35
C PRO A 29 7.74 -9.68 0.35
N GLY A 30 8.43 -8.92 -0.49
CA GLY A 30 9.41 -9.50 -1.39
C GLY A 30 10.15 -8.51 -2.28
N LYS A 31 11.23 -9.02 -2.90
CA LYS A 31 11.93 -8.32 -3.98
C LYS A 31 11.08 -8.31 -5.24
N VAL A 32 11.03 -7.17 -5.90
CA VAL A 32 10.34 -6.94 -7.17
C VAL A 32 11.28 -6.19 -8.11
N TYR A 33 10.98 -6.26 -9.41
CA TYR A 33 11.91 -5.85 -10.46
C TYR A 33 11.23 -4.93 -11.46
N ARG A 34 11.93 -3.86 -11.84
CA ARG A 34 11.50 -2.93 -12.87
C ARG A 34 12.64 -2.71 -13.85
N ARG A 35 12.30 -2.59 -15.14
CA ARG A 35 13.28 -2.30 -16.18
C ARG A 35 13.51 -0.79 -16.28
N ASP A 36 14.20 -0.24 -15.28
CA ASP A 36 14.63 1.15 -15.20
C ASP A 36 16.15 1.20 -14.98
N ASP A 37 16.79 2.28 -15.42
CA ASP A 37 18.20 2.55 -15.10
C ASP A 37 18.32 3.04 -13.65
N ASP A 38 19.36 2.60 -12.94
CA ASP A 38 19.56 2.99 -11.55
C ASP A 38 19.97 4.47 -11.44
N ASP A 39 19.27 5.23 -10.58
CA ASP A 39 19.60 6.60 -10.21
C ASP A 39 19.37 6.86 -8.70
N ALA A 40 19.42 8.12 -8.25
CA ALA A 40 19.26 8.46 -6.84
C ALA A 40 17.88 8.09 -6.24
N THR A 41 16.88 7.86 -7.08
CA THR A 41 15.48 7.59 -6.71
C THR A 41 14.89 6.32 -7.31
N HIS A 42 15.60 5.69 -8.26
CA HIS A 42 15.15 4.49 -8.96
C HIS A 42 16.16 3.35 -8.81
N SER A 43 15.64 2.15 -8.59
CA SER A 43 16.43 0.92 -8.65
C SER A 43 15.70 -0.15 -9.45
N HIS A 44 16.42 -0.86 -10.31
CA HIS A 44 15.90 -2.00 -11.07
C HIS A 44 15.41 -3.15 -10.17
N GLN A 45 15.85 -3.21 -8.91
CA GLN A 45 15.39 -4.15 -7.89
C GLN A 45 15.08 -3.40 -6.58
N PHE A 46 13.84 -3.49 -6.11
CA PHE A 46 13.40 -2.91 -4.85
C PHE A 46 12.51 -3.87 -4.07
N GLN A 47 12.06 -3.45 -2.88
CA GLN A 47 11.19 -4.26 -2.04
C GLN A 47 9.77 -3.70 -2.05
N GLN A 48 8.79 -4.60 -2.12
CA GLN A 48 7.39 -4.28 -1.99
C GLN A 48 6.77 -5.20 -0.95
N MET A 49 5.75 -4.69 -0.26
CA MET A 49 4.89 -5.47 0.61
C MET A 49 3.45 -5.15 0.23
N GLU A 50 2.71 -6.17 -0.18
CA GLU A 50 1.27 -6.03 -0.46
C GLU A 50 0.46 -6.91 0.49
N GLY A 51 -0.79 -6.50 0.74
CA GLY A 51 -1.75 -7.28 1.52
C GLY A 51 -2.98 -7.63 0.71
N LEU A 52 -3.58 -8.79 1.00
CA LEU A 52 -4.86 -9.22 0.42
C LEU A 52 -5.77 -9.73 1.53
N VAL A 53 -6.99 -9.21 1.58
CA VAL A 53 -8.07 -9.67 2.45
C VAL A 53 -9.29 -9.98 1.59
N VAL A 54 -9.76 -11.22 1.63
CA VAL A 54 -10.98 -11.67 0.94
C VAL A 54 -11.86 -12.41 1.94
N ASP A 55 -13.04 -11.83 2.20
CA ASP A 55 -14.07 -12.40 3.06
C ASP A 55 -15.46 -11.86 2.65
N LYS A 56 -16.51 -12.39 3.24
CA LYS A 56 -17.87 -11.84 3.13
C LYS A 56 -17.95 -10.49 3.85
N ASN A 57 -18.63 -9.54 3.22
CA ASN A 57 -18.92 -8.21 3.77
C ASN A 57 -17.68 -7.35 4.08
N VAL A 58 -16.53 -7.59 3.43
CA VAL A 58 -15.40 -6.66 3.50
C VAL A 58 -15.76 -5.38 2.77
N THR A 59 -15.52 -4.24 3.43
CA THR A 59 -15.88 -2.91 2.92
C THR A 59 -14.66 -2.02 2.76
N MET A 60 -14.82 -0.91 2.02
CA MET A 60 -13.80 0.14 1.91
C MET A 60 -13.44 0.75 3.29
N SER A 61 -14.37 0.75 4.23
CA SER A 61 -14.12 1.22 5.60
C SER A 61 -13.15 0.31 6.34
N ASP A 62 -13.20 -1.00 6.10
CA ASP A 62 -12.24 -1.97 6.66
C ASP A 62 -10.84 -1.75 6.07
N LEU A 63 -10.76 -1.47 4.77
CA LEU A 63 -9.50 -1.10 4.11
C LEU A 63 -8.94 0.19 4.74
N LYS A 64 -9.75 1.24 4.83
CA LYS A 64 -9.35 2.51 5.44
C LYS A 64 -8.84 2.32 6.87
N GLY A 65 -9.56 1.57 7.71
CA GLY A 65 -9.14 1.30 9.09
C GLY A 65 -7.83 0.52 9.17
N THR A 66 -7.65 -0.47 8.29
CA THR A 66 -6.41 -1.26 8.20
C THR A 66 -5.23 -0.39 7.81
N LEU A 67 -5.38 0.43 6.77
CA LEU A 67 -4.34 1.33 6.30
C LEU A 67 -4.01 2.41 7.34
N GLU A 68 -5.01 2.96 8.04
CA GLU A 68 -4.82 3.90 9.15
C GLU A 68 -4.00 3.29 10.30
N MET A 69 -4.29 2.05 10.66
CA MET A 69 -3.51 1.29 11.64
C MET A 69 -2.05 1.14 11.21
N ILE A 70 -1.80 0.74 9.95
CA ILE A 70 -0.45 0.60 9.41
C ILE A 70 0.28 1.95 9.42
N ALA A 71 -0.36 3.01 8.93
CA ALA A 71 0.23 4.35 8.89
C ALA A 71 0.63 4.84 10.29
N LYS A 72 -0.22 4.64 11.30
CA LYS A 72 0.09 5.00 12.69
C LYS A 72 1.19 4.14 13.29
N HIS A 73 1.22 2.85 12.95
CA HIS A 73 2.26 1.94 13.43
C HIS A 73 3.63 2.29 12.86
N VAL A 74 3.71 2.59 11.55
CA VAL A 74 4.97 2.86 10.85
C VAL A 74 5.44 4.30 11.07
N PHE A 75 4.55 5.29 11.01
CA PHE A 75 4.89 6.72 11.00
C PHE A 75 4.56 7.47 12.31
N GLY A 76 3.96 6.79 13.29
CA GLY A 76 3.65 7.33 14.62
C GLY A 76 2.15 7.58 14.87
N GLN A 77 1.75 7.55 16.15
CA GLN A 77 0.34 7.54 16.56
C GLN A 77 -0.42 8.84 16.21
N ASP A 78 0.27 9.96 16.16
CA ASP A 78 -0.33 11.28 15.88
C ASP A 78 -0.54 11.55 14.37
N ARG A 79 -0.18 10.60 13.49
CA ARG A 79 -0.27 10.80 12.05
C ARG A 79 -1.72 10.80 11.59
N LYS A 80 -2.08 11.84 10.84
CA LYS A 80 -3.33 11.90 10.08
C LYS A 80 -3.13 11.25 8.72
N THR A 81 -4.20 10.72 8.16
CA THR A 81 -4.21 10.02 6.89
C THR A 81 -5.18 10.69 5.92
N ARG A 82 -4.93 10.55 4.63
CA ARG A 82 -5.81 11.05 3.56
C ARG A 82 -5.85 10.02 2.44
N LEU A 83 -7.06 9.63 2.02
CA LEU A 83 -7.27 8.80 0.84
C LEU A 83 -7.64 9.70 -0.34
N ARG A 84 -6.95 9.55 -1.46
CA ARG A 84 -7.23 10.23 -2.73
C ARG A 84 -7.72 9.20 -3.74
N PRO A 85 -8.79 9.46 -4.50
CA PRO A 85 -9.19 8.59 -5.60
C PRO A 85 -8.02 8.39 -6.58
N SER A 86 -7.80 7.15 -7.01
CA SER A 86 -6.81 6.78 -8.03
C SER A 86 -7.39 5.67 -8.91
N TYR A 87 -6.57 5.07 -9.75
CA TYR A 87 -6.94 3.95 -10.61
C TYR A 87 -5.83 2.90 -10.64
N PHE A 88 -6.18 1.67 -10.27
CA PHE A 88 -5.37 0.49 -10.51
C PHE A 88 -6.23 -0.57 -11.21
N PRO A 89 -5.73 -1.26 -12.24
CA PRO A 89 -6.53 -2.24 -13.00
C PRO A 89 -7.08 -3.43 -12.19
N PHE A 90 -6.57 -3.65 -10.97
CA PHE A 90 -6.89 -4.80 -10.12
C PHE A 90 -7.75 -4.44 -8.89
N THR A 91 -8.16 -3.18 -8.73
CA THR A 91 -9.02 -2.72 -7.61
C THR A 91 -10.09 -1.73 -8.05
N GLU A 92 -11.28 -1.85 -7.46
CA GLU A 92 -12.37 -0.88 -7.66
C GLU A 92 -13.24 -0.81 -6.39
N PRO A 93 -13.40 0.37 -5.75
CA PRO A 93 -12.70 1.64 -6.00
C PRO A 93 -11.21 1.60 -5.65
N SER A 94 -10.42 2.47 -6.27
CA SER A 94 -8.97 2.58 -6.06
C SER A 94 -8.59 3.88 -5.35
N VAL A 95 -7.58 3.83 -4.47
CA VAL A 95 -7.11 5.00 -3.72
C VAL A 95 -5.60 4.99 -3.54
N GLU A 96 -5.02 6.18 -3.50
CA GLU A 96 -3.69 6.43 -2.94
C GLU A 96 -3.83 6.98 -1.53
N MET A 97 -2.89 6.66 -0.66
CA MET A 97 -2.89 7.11 0.73
C MET A 97 -1.69 7.98 1.05
N ASP A 98 -2.01 9.16 1.58
CA ASP A 98 -1.02 10.06 2.15
C ASP A 98 -1.06 10.05 3.68
N VAL A 99 0.09 10.31 4.29
CA VAL A 99 0.24 10.59 5.73
C VAL A 99 0.68 12.03 5.96
N SER A 100 0.21 12.62 7.06
CA SER A 100 0.63 13.96 7.47
C SER A 100 2.14 13.99 7.68
N CYS A 101 2.81 15.00 7.12
CA CYS A 101 4.25 15.14 7.19
C CYS A 101 4.75 15.15 8.64
N PHE A 102 5.66 14.23 8.97
CA PHE A 102 6.22 14.08 10.32
C PHE A 102 7.02 15.30 10.79
N ASN A 103 7.62 16.03 9.86
CA ASN A 103 8.49 17.16 10.18
C ASN A 103 7.72 18.47 10.45
N CYS A 104 6.68 18.76 9.67
CA CYS A 104 5.95 20.04 9.75
C CYS A 104 4.52 19.90 10.29
N ASN A 105 4.07 18.67 10.61
CA ASN A 105 2.74 18.36 11.11
C ASN A 105 1.61 18.99 10.27
N GLY A 106 1.77 18.98 8.94
CA GLY A 106 0.78 19.48 8.00
C GLY A 106 0.91 20.96 7.59
N LYS A 107 1.84 21.73 8.18
CA LYS A 107 2.07 23.14 7.80
C LYS A 107 2.68 23.32 6.40
N GLY A 108 3.37 22.31 5.89
CA GLY A 108 4.16 22.38 4.66
C GLY A 108 5.65 22.64 4.93
N CYS A 109 6.52 21.88 4.27
CA CYS A 109 7.98 22.05 4.30
C CYS A 109 8.60 21.37 3.06
N PRO A 110 9.92 21.53 2.79
CA PRO A 110 10.58 20.89 1.65
C PRO A 110 10.38 19.37 1.56
N ILE A 111 10.35 18.65 2.70
CA ILE A 111 10.20 17.19 2.75
C ILE A 111 8.88 16.74 2.11
N CYS A 112 7.78 17.43 2.42
CA CYS A 112 6.46 17.13 1.86
C CYS A 112 6.12 17.99 0.64
N LYS A 113 7.12 18.63 0.02
CA LYS A 113 6.94 19.55 -1.11
C LYS A 113 5.89 20.64 -0.82
N TYR A 114 5.88 21.13 0.42
CA TYR A 114 4.96 22.14 0.94
C TYR A 114 3.46 21.77 0.92
N THR A 115 3.12 20.50 0.70
CA THR A 115 1.72 20.05 0.68
C THR A 115 1.16 19.73 2.07
N GLY A 116 2.04 19.47 3.04
CA GLY A 116 1.67 18.93 4.36
C GLY A 116 1.47 17.40 4.37
N TRP A 117 1.53 16.74 3.22
CA TRP A 117 1.24 15.32 3.02
C TRP A 117 2.38 14.58 2.31
N ILE A 118 2.55 13.30 2.59
CA ILE A 118 3.52 12.42 1.93
C ILE A 118 2.77 11.16 1.52
N GLU A 119 2.77 10.86 0.22
CA GLU A 119 2.22 9.62 -0.32
C GLU A 119 3.10 8.44 0.13
N VAL A 120 2.47 7.37 0.64
CA VAL A 120 3.21 6.22 1.20
C VAL A 120 2.65 4.85 0.79
N LEU A 121 1.41 4.79 0.32
CA LEU A 121 0.71 3.56 -0.03
C LEU A 121 -0.21 3.80 -1.24
N GLY A 122 -0.34 2.79 -2.09
CA GLY A 122 -1.21 2.73 -3.26
C GLY A 122 -1.45 1.27 -3.63
#